data_AF-A0A183CTZ5-F1
#
_entry.id   AF-A0A183CTZ5-F1
#
_cell.length_a   1.000
_cell.length_b   1.000
_cell.length_c   1.000
_cell.angle_alpha   90.00
_cell.angle_beta   90.00
_cell.angle_gamma   90.00
#
_symmetry.space_group_name_H-M   'P 1'
#
loop_
_entity.id
_entity.type
_entity.pdbx_description
1 polymer ?
#
loop_
_entity_poly.entity_id
_entity_poly.type
_entity_poly.pdbx_seq_one_letter_code
_entity_poly.pdbx_strand_id
1 'polypeptide(L)'
;EESFRDPTNLQAKIQKHEAFVAEVQAHSNAITKLDKTGNDMIQHDHYEKDTIRKRLDRLHELWDRLFAMLEGKGIKLQQTLKLLQFVRKCDEMLYWIRDKVGTARARAALGL
;
A
#
# COMPACT_ATOMS: atom_id res chain seq x y z
N GLU A 1 -3.24 18.40 1.59
CA GLU A 1 -3.70 18.48 0.19
C GLU A 1 -3.50 17.14 -0.53
N GLU A 2 -4.48 16.75 -1.34
CA GLU A 2 -4.74 15.40 -1.86
C GLU A 2 -3.77 14.97 -2.99
N SER A 3 -2.56 14.52 -2.64
CA SER A 3 -1.58 13.95 -3.61
C SER A 3 -1.83 12.47 -3.95
N PHE A 4 -3.08 12.08 -4.17
CA PHE A 4 -3.44 10.75 -4.70
C PHE A 4 -3.98 10.79 -6.13
N ARG A 5 -4.24 11.98 -6.68
CA ARG A 5 -4.78 12.17 -8.04
C ARG A 5 -3.73 12.41 -9.12
N ASP A 6 -2.45 12.53 -8.78
CA ASP A 6 -1.38 12.68 -9.77
C ASP A 6 -0.87 11.29 -10.21
N PRO A 7 -1.22 10.81 -11.42
CA PRO A 7 -0.85 9.47 -11.89
C PRO A 7 0.64 9.35 -12.20
N THR A 8 1.33 10.47 -12.36
CA THR A 8 2.68 10.55 -12.96
C THR A 8 3.72 9.85 -12.10
N ASN A 9 3.43 9.60 -10.82
CA ASN A 9 4.36 8.97 -9.89
C ASN A 9 3.74 7.84 -9.02
N LEU A 10 2.62 7.24 -9.44
CA LEU A 10 1.97 6.19 -8.65
C LEU A 10 2.87 4.96 -8.46
N GLN A 11 3.60 4.56 -9.51
CA GLN A 11 4.47 3.39 -9.45
C GLN A 11 5.60 3.57 -8.41
N ALA A 12 6.23 4.74 -8.34
CA ALA A 12 7.25 4.98 -7.32
C ALA A 12 6.64 5.09 -5.91
N LYS A 13 5.41 5.60 -5.78
CA LYS A 13 4.68 5.59 -4.49
C LYS A 13 4.43 4.16 -4.01
N ILE A 14 4.10 3.24 -4.91
CA ILE A 14 3.95 1.80 -4.63
C ILE A 14 5.28 1.20 -4.19
N GLN A 15 6.33 1.36 -4.99
CA GLN A 15 7.66 0.80 -4.67
C GLN A 15 8.21 1.34 -3.35
N LYS A 16 8.07 2.64 -3.09
CA LYS A 16 8.48 3.25 -1.82
C LYS A 16 7.68 2.67 -0.64
N HIS A 17 6.39 2.40 -0.83
CA HIS A 17 5.57 1.80 0.20
C HIS A 17 5.98 0.34 0.47
N GLU A 18 6.19 -0.47 -0.57
CA GLU A 18 6.65 -1.85 -0.44
C GLU A 18 8.03 -1.94 0.24
N ALA A 19 8.96 -1.06 -0.14
CA ALA A 19 10.27 -0.98 0.51
C ALA A 19 10.14 -0.65 2.01
N PHE A 20 9.28 0.29 2.37
CA PHE A 20 9.04 0.64 3.77
C PHE A 20 8.37 -0.51 4.55
N VAL A 21 7.44 -1.25 3.95
CA VAL A 21 6.84 -2.45 4.56
C VAL A 21 7.92 -3.50 4.81
N ALA A 22 8.80 -3.75 3.84
CA ALA A 22 9.90 -4.70 3.99
C ALA A 22 10.87 -4.29 5.11
N GLU A 23 11.19 -3.00 5.23
CA GLU A 23 12.01 -2.46 6.32
C GLU A 23 11.36 -2.70 7.68
N VAL A 24 10.07 -2.36 7.83
CA VAL A 24 9.32 -2.60 9.07
C VAL A 24 9.30 -4.10 9.42
N GLN A 25 9.08 -4.97 8.45
CA GLN A 25 9.10 -6.43 8.65
C GLN A 25 10.48 -6.93 9.08
N ALA A 26 11.57 -6.43 8.47
CA ALA A 26 12.93 -6.79 8.86
C ALA A 26 13.24 -6.40 10.32
N HIS A 27 12.61 -5.33 10.81
CA HIS A 27 12.78 -4.83 12.18
C HIS A 27 11.86 -5.51 13.21
N SER A 28 10.91 -6.34 12.78
CA SER A 28 9.98 -7.05 13.67
C SER A 28 10.69 -7.89 14.74
N ASN A 29 11.84 -8.48 14.40
CA ASN A 29 12.66 -9.25 15.34
C ASN A 29 13.11 -8.44 16.56
N ALA A 30 13.34 -7.12 16.41
CA ALA A 30 13.70 -6.26 17.53
C ALA A 30 12.54 -6.10 18.52
N ILE A 31 11.31 -5.96 17.99
CA ILE A 31 10.09 -5.90 18.79
C ILE A 31 9.90 -7.22 19.56
N THR A 32 10.03 -8.37 18.88
CA THR A 32 9.90 -9.69 19.52
C THR A 32 10.94 -9.91 20.62
N LYS A 33 12.19 -9.46 20.43
CA LYS A 33 13.24 -9.57 21.45
C LYS A 33 12.96 -8.68 22.67
N LEU A 34 12.49 -7.45 22.43
CA LEU A 34 12.12 -6.52 23.50
C LEU A 34 10.94 -7.07 24.32
N ASP A 35 9.94 -7.59 23.62
CA ASP A 35 8.77 -8.21 24.22
C ASP A 35 9.14 -9.43 25.08
N LYS A 36 9.99 -10.32 24.56
CA LYS A 36 10.51 -11.45 25.33
C LYS A 36 11.24 -10.98 26.59
N THR A 37 12.18 -10.06 26.46
CA THR A 37 12.96 -9.55 27.59
C THR A 37 12.05 -8.94 28.67
N GLY A 38 11.08 -8.12 28.27
CA GLY A 38 10.16 -7.49 29.21
C GLY A 38 9.25 -8.51 29.91
N ASN A 39 8.76 -9.52 29.18
CA ASN A 39 7.97 -10.61 29.77
C ASN A 39 8.80 -11.47 30.73
N ASP A 40 10.06 -11.77 30.40
CA ASP A 40 10.97 -12.50 31.30
C ASP A 40 11.16 -11.71 32.62
N MET A 41 11.36 -10.39 32.57
CA MET A 41 11.45 -9.53 33.77
C MET A 41 10.18 -9.57 34.61
N ILE A 42 9.01 -9.57 33.96
CA ILE A 42 7.71 -9.67 34.65
C ILE A 42 7.55 -11.03 35.33
N GLN A 43 7.94 -12.12 34.66
CA GLN A 43 7.87 -13.48 35.20
C GLN A 43 8.77 -13.68 36.42
N HIS A 44 9.92 -13.00 36.46
CA HIS A 44 10.85 -13.01 37.59
C HIS A 44 10.52 -12.00 38.70
N ASP A 45 9.28 -11.49 38.73
CA ASP A 45 8.76 -10.57 39.74
C ASP A 45 9.60 -9.29 39.91
N HIS A 46 10.12 -8.74 38.81
CA HIS A 46 10.89 -7.50 38.84
C HIS A 46 10.11 -6.37 39.52
N TYR A 47 10.79 -5.54 40.32
CA TYR A 47 10.15 -4.51 41.15
C TYR A 47 9.32 -3.49 40.34
N GLU A 48 9.65 -3.27 39.07
CA GLU A 48 8.88 -2.42 38.13
C GLU A 48 7.98 -3.19 37.14
N LYS A 49 7.64 -4.46 37.42
CA LYS A 49 6.84 -5.32 36.51
C LYS A 49 5.58 -4.64 35.96
N ASP A 50 4.88 -3.83 36.76
CA ASP A 50 3.68 -3.11 36.32
C ASP A 50 3.99 -2.01 35.30
N THR A 51 5.11 -1.30 35.48
CA THR A 51 5.58 -0.30 34.52
C THR A 51 6.04 -0.96 33.23
N ILE A 52 6.75 -2.10 33.33
CA ILE A 52 7.21 -2.87 32.16
C ILE A 52 6.00 -3.36 31.36
N ARG A 53 4.99 -3.94 32.02
CA ARG A 53 3.76 -4.41 31.37
C ARG A 53 3.06 -3.30 30.60
N LYS A 54 2.81 -2.15 31.25
CA LYS A 54 2.18 -0.99 30.58
C LYS A 54 2.95 -0.52 29.35
N ARG A 55 4.29 -0.59 29.38
CA ARG A 55 5.13 -0.22 28.23
C ARG A 55 5.07 -1.25 27.11
N LEU A 56 5.03 -2.54 27.42
CA LEU A 56 4.85 -3.61 26.43
C LEU A 56 3.46 -3.52 25.78
N ASP A 57 2.40 -3.36 26.57
CA ASP A 57 1.04 -3.21 26.05
C ASP A 57 0.97 -2.02 25.07
N ARG A 58 1.58 -0.89 25.45
CA ARG A 58 1.66 0.29 24.58
C ARG A 58 2.48 0.04 23.32
N LEU A 59 3.57 -0.73 23.41
CA LEU A 59 4.37 -1.12 22.25
C LEU A 59 3.54 -1.93 21.26
N HIS A 60 2.79 -2.93 21.74
CA HIS A 60 1.91 -3.75 20.91
C HIS A 60 0.82 -2.91 20.24
N GLU A 61 0.14 -2.03 20.99
CA GLU A 61 -0.86 -1.12 20.41
C GLU A 61 -0.31 -0.28 19.24
N LEU A 62 0.88 0.29 19.42
CA LEU A 62 1.52 1.13 18.40
C LEU A 62 1.95 0.30 17.19
N TRP A 63 2.41 -0.92 17.42
CA TRP A 63 2.84 -1.86 16.39
C TRP A 63 1.66 -2.33 15.54
N ASP A 64 0.54 -2.71 16.16
CA ASP A 64 -0.68 -3.11 15.47
C ASP A 64 -1.25 -1.94 14.66
N ARG A 65 -1.27 -0.73 15.25
CA ARG A 65 -1.69 0.47 14.55
C ARG A 65 -0.81 0.79 13.34
N LEU A 66 0.50 0.60 13.45
CA LEU A 66 1.42 0.77 12.33
C LEU A 66 1.06 -0.18 11.18
N PHE A 67 0.87 -1.47 11.47
CA PHE A 67 0.49 -2.45 10.45
C PHE A 67 -0.86 -2.15 9.79
N ALA A 68 -1.88 -1.78 10.57
CA ALA A 68 -3.17 -1.40 10.03
C ALA A 68 -3.07 -0.19 9.07
N MET A 69 -2.24 0.80 9.41
CA MET A 69 -1.99 1.95 8.53
C MET A 69 -1.23 1.56 7.26
N LEU A 70 -0.24 0.67 7.37
CA LEU A 70 0.51 0.17 6.22
C LEU A 70 -0.41 -0.59 5.25
N GLU A 71 -1.19 -1.54 5.76
CA GLU A 71 -2.14 -2.32 4.96
C GLU A 71 -3.17 -1.39 4.29
N GLY A 72 -3.78 -0.48 5.06
CA GLY A 72 -4.77 0.46 4.51
C GLY A 72 -4.20 1.35 3.42
N LYS A 73 -2.93 1.76 3.53
CA LYS A 73 -2.23 2.52 2.48
C LYS A 73 -1.95 1.66 1.25
N GLY A 74 -1.50 0.42 1.43
CA GLY A 74 -1.25 -0.54 0.36
C GLY A 74 -2.50 -0.81 -0.48
N ILE A 75 -3.63 -1.07 0.18
CA ILE A 75 -4.93 -1.29 -0.49
C ILE A 75 -5.30 -0.09 -1.36
N LYS A 76 -5.21 1.15 -0.83
CA LYS A 76 -5.55 2.37 -1.57
C LYS A 76 -4.65 2.57 -2.79
N LEU A 77 -3.35 2.31 -2.67
CA LEU A 77 -2.42 2.41 -3.80
C LEU A 77 -2.77 1.40 -4.91
N GLN A 78 -3.08 0.15 -4.54
CA GLN A 78 -3.48 -0.89 -5.49
C GLN A 78 -4.83 -0.60 -6.16
N GLN A 79 -5.80 -0.09 -5.41
CA GLN A 79 -7.08 0.36 -5.97
C GLN A 79 -6.89 1.50 -6.98
N THR A 80 -6.04 2.47 -6.65
CA THR A 80 -5.71 3.59 -7.56
C THR A 80 -5.04 3.08 -8.83
N LEU A 81 -4.12 2.11 -8.72
CA LEU A 81 -3.45 1.50 -9.86
C LEU A 81 -4.45 0.81 -10.79
N LYS A 82 -5.36 0.00 -10.23
CA LYS A 82 -6.41 -0.69 -10.98
C LYS A 82 -7.32 0.29 -11.72
N LEU A 83 -7.71 1.39 -11.07
CA LEU A 83 -8.54 2.43 -11.69
C LEU A 83 -7.83 3.08 -12.88
N LEU A 84 -6.55 3.46 -12.73
CA LEU A 84 -5.79 4.06 -13.83
C LEU A 84 -5.60 3.09 -15.00
N GLN A 85 -5.33 1.82 -14.72
CA GLN A 85 -5.24 0.79 -15.77
C GLN A 85 -6.57 0.61 -16.50
N PHE A 86 -7.69 0.66 -15.79
CA PHE A 86 -9.02 0.59 -16.39
C PHE A 86 -9.28 1.78 -17.33
N VAL A 87 -9.03 3.01 -16.87
CA VAL A 87 -9.21 4.22 -17.68
C VAL A 87 -8.36 4.16 -18.95
N ARG A 88 -7.08 3.78 -18.85
CA ARG A 88 -6.20 3.60 -20.02
C ARG A 88 -6.75 2.59 -21.02
N LYS A 89 -7.27 1.46 -20.56
CA LYS A 89 -7.90 0.44 -21.42
C LYS A 89 -9.16 0.98 -22.11
N CYS A 90 -9.96 1.79 -21.43
CA CYS A 90 -11.10 2.47 -22.04
C CYS A 90 -10.66 3.42 -23.15
N ASP A 91 -9.62 4.23 -22.91
CA ASP A 91 -9.08 5.16 -23.90
C ASP A 91 -8.52 4.43 -25.13
N GLU A 92 -7.77 3.35 -24.92
CA GLU A 92 -7.27 2.48 -25.99
C GLU A 92 -8.42 1.89 -26.84
N MET A 93 -9.48 1.42 -26.19
CA MET A 93 -10.65 0.88 -26.87
C MET A 93 -11.38 1.97 -27.67
N LEU A 94 -11.57 3.17 -27.09
CA LEU A 94 -12.19 4.30 -27.78
C LEU A 94 -11.37 4.73 -29.00
N TYR A 95 -10.05 4.77 -28.87
CA TYR A 95 -9.15 5.03 -29.98
C TYR A 95 -9.31 3.98 -31.09
N TRP A 96 -9.32 2.69 -30.72
CA TRP A 96 -9.51 1.60 -31.67
C TRP A 96 -10.85 1.69 -32.41
N ILE A 97 -11.95 1.98 -31.71
CA ILE A 97 -13.26 2.18 -32.32
C ILE A 97 -13.20 3.34 -33.32
N ARG A 98 -12.61 4.48 -32.92
CA ARG A 98 -12.50 5.67 -33.78
C ARG A 98 -11.69 5.39 -35.05
N ASP A 99 -10.59 4.64 -34.92
CA ASP A 99 -9.77 4.18 -36.05
C ASP A 99 -10.58 3.34 -37.04
N LYS A 100 -11.35 2.35 -36.54
CA LYS A 100 -12.18 1.50 -37.39
C LYS A 100 -13.33 2.26 -38.05
N VAL A 101 -14.00 3.15 -37.32
CA VAL A 101 -15.07 4.00 -37.89
C VAL A 101 -14.49 4.93 -38.97
N GLY A 102 -13.32 5.52 -38.73
CA GLY A 102 -12.63 6.35 -39.72
C GLY A 102 -12.30 5.58 -40.99
N THR A 103 -11.74 4.38 -40.84
CA THR A 103 -11.40 3.49 -41.97
C THR A 103 -12.64 3.08 -42.76
N ALA A 104 -13.72 2.69 -42.09
CA ALA A 104 -14.97 2.30 -42.74
C ALA A 104 -15.59 3.47 -43.53
N ARG A 105 -15.59 4.68 -42.97
CA ARG A 105 -16.07 5.89 -43.65
C ARG A 105 -15.22 6.22 -44.89
N ALA A 106 -13.90 6.13 -44.77
CA ALA A 106 -13.00 6.37 -45.90
C ALA A 106 -13.26 5.37 -47.05
N ARG A 107 -13.49 4.10 -46.71
CA ARG A 107 -13.81 3.06 -47.69
C ARG A 107 -15.15 3.32 -48.41
N ALA A 108 -16.19 3.67 -47.65
CA ALA A 108 -17.49 4.03 -48.20
C ALA A 108 -17.44 5.26 -49.14
N ALA A 109 -16.62 6.27 -48.80
CA ALA A 109 -16.43 7.45 -49.65
C ALA A 109 -15.70 7.13 -50.97
N LEU A 110 -14.89 6.06 -51.00
CA LEU A 110 -14.20 5.59 -52.20
C LEU A 110 -15.03 4.59 -53.03
N GLY A 111 -16.26 4.27 -52.61
CA GLY A 111 -17.15 3.36 -53.34
C GLY A 111 -16.73 1.89 -53.36
N LEU A 112 -15.89 1.46 -52.39
CA LEU A 112 -15.42 0.08 -52.18
C LEU A 112 -16.10 -0.59 -50.98
#